data_AF-A0AAD5SEW0-F1
#
_entry.id   AF-A0AAD5SEW0-F1
#
_cell.length_a   1.000
_cell.length_b   1.000
_cell.length_c   1.000
_cell.angle_alpha   90.00
_cell.angle_beta   90.00
_cell.angle_gamma   90.00
#
_symmetry.space_group_name_H-M   'P 1'
#
loop_
_entity.id
_entity.type
_entity.pdbx_description
1 polymer ?
#
loop_
_entity_poly.entity_id
_entity_poly.type
_entity_poly.pdbx_seq_one_letter_code
_entity_poly.pdbx_strand_id
1 'polypeptide(L)'
;MGAFLHPCEGELVCSRLPSQSKIPYFNAPIFLENKTQIGKVDEILGPLNEVFFTVKLQDGVPATSFKANDKVYIAPDKLLPLDRFLPKPKGAKVEKPLGRQGMVAKRGGGGRGGARGGFGGRGGARGGGFGGRGG
;
A
#
# COMPACT_ATOMS: atom_id res chain seq x y z
N MET A 1 -15.67 -8.62 -14.19
CA MET A 1 -15.21 -7.22 -14.09
C MET A 1 -16.40 -6.28 -14.12
N GLY A 2 -17.11 -6.17 -15.24
CA GLY A 2 -18.38 -5.46 -15.26
C GLY A 2 -19.25 -5.82 -16.44
N ALA A 3 -20.49 -5.33 -16.41
CA ALA A 3 -21.47 -5.43 -17.48
C ALA A 3 -21.79 -4.02 -17.97
N PHE A 4 -21.84 -3.83 -19.28
CA PHE A 4 -22.24 -2.57 -19.88
C PHE A 4 -23.69 -2.23 -19.52
N LEU A 5 -23.92 -0.97 -19.15
CA LEU A 5 -25.22 -0.42 -18.80
C LEU A 5 -25.79 0.43 -19.94
N HIS A 6 -25.15 1.57 -20.20
CA HIS A 6 -25.56 2.52 -21.21
C HIS A 6 -24.38 3.43 -21.60
N PRO A 7 -24.40 4.03 -22.80
CA PRO A 7 -23.40 5.02 -23.18
C PRO A 7 -23.72 6.36 -22.51
N CYS A 8 -22.69 7.11 -22.09
CA CYS A 8 -22.82 8.45 -21.50
C CYS A 8 -21.73 9.35 -22.10
N GLU A 9 -22.11 10.37 -22.87
CA GLU A 9 -21.20 11.38 -23.46
C GLU A 9 -20.00 10.79 -24.24
N GLY A 10 -20.16 9.61 -24.84
CA GLY A 10 -19.09 8.91 -25.58
C GLY A 10 -18.24 7.96 -24.72
N GLU A 11 -18.53 7.84 -23.44
CA GLU A 11 -17.96 6.83 -22.53
C GLU A 11 -18.94 5.68 -22.31
N LEU A 12 -18.42 4.53 -21.88
CA LEU A 12 -19.24 3.41 -21.46
C LEU A 12 -19.44 3.44 -19.95
N VAL A 13 -20.70 3.46 -19.50
CA VAL A 13 -21.01 3.19 -18.10
C VAL A 13 -21.17 1.69 -17.90
N CYS A 14 -20.42 1.14 -16.95
CA CYS A 14 -20.44 -0.28 -16.63
C CYS A 14 -20.73 -0.49 -15.14
N SER A 15 -21.53 -1.52 -14.82
CA SER A 15 -21.71 -1.98 -13.44
C SER A 15 -20.73 -3.08 -13.10
N ARG A 16 -20.23 -3.09 -11.88
CA ARG A 16 -19.46 -4.22 -11.35
C ARG A 16 -20.37 -5.45 -11.25
N LEU A 17 -19.89 -6.59 -11.74
CA LEU A 17 -20.61 -7.86 -11.56
C LEU A 17 -20.63 -8.27 -10.06
N PRO A 18 -21.74 -8.85 -9.55
CA PRO A 18 -21.86 -9.26 -8.14
C PRO A 18 -20.80 -10.26 -7.68
N SER A 19 -20.29 -11.09 -8.59
CA SER A 19 -19.22 -12.06 -8.31
C SER A 19 -17.83 -11.45 -8.11
N GLN A 20 -17.68 -10.14 -8.35
CA GLN A 20 -16.39 -9.45 -8.30
C GLN A 20 -16.29 -8.55 -7.07
N SER A 21 -15.46 -8.91 -6.09
CA SER A 21 -15.29 -8.12 -4.85
C SER A 21 -14.25 -7.00 -4.94
N LYS A 22 -13.47 -6.96 -6.03
CA LYS A 22 -12.36 -6.01 -6.20
C LYS A 22 -12.77 -4.78 -7.01
N ILE A 23 -12.13 -3.65 -6.73
CA ILE A 23 -12.32 -2.36 -7.41
C ILE A 23 -11.26 -2.20 -8.51
N PRO A 24 -11.59 -1.73 -9.73
CA PRO A 24 -10.59 -1.51 -10.77
C PRO A 24 -9.61 -0.38 -10.41
N TYR A 25 -8.41 -0.41 -10.98
CA TYR A 25 -7.50 0.75 -10.94
C TYR A 25 -8.00 1.84 -11.88
N PHE A 26 -7.78 3.11 -11.50
CA PHE A 26 -7.91 4.24 -12.43
C PHE A 26 -6.95 4.09 -13.61
N ASN A 27 -7.38 4.53 -14.80
CA ASN A 27 -6.65 4.41 -16.07
C ASN A 27 -6.26 2.98 -16.46
N ALA A 28 -6.85 1.95 -15.84
CA ALA A 28 -6.55 0.58 -16.20
C ALA A 28 -7.17 0.22 -17.56
N PRO A 29 -6.43 -0.49 -18.43
CA PRO A 29 -6.96 -0.94 -19.73
C PRO A 29 -8.17 -1.87 -19.58
N ILE A 30 -9.21 -1.61 -20.36
CA ILE A 30 -10.40 -2.45 -20.46
C ILE A 30 -10.38 -3.21 -21.77
N PHE A 31 -10.76 -4.48 -21.71
CA PHE A 31 -10.72 -5.44 -22.80
C PHE A 31 -12.09 -6.08 -23.05
N LEU A 32 -12.30 -6.54 -24.27
CA LEU A 32 -13.34 -7.47 -24.65
C LEU A 32 -12.91 -8.93 -24.38
N GLU A 33 -13.82 -9.88 -24.55
CA GLU A 33 -13.55 -11.31 -24.38
C GLU A 33 -12.44 -11.81 -25.32
N ASN A 34 -12.35 -11.26 -26.52
CA ASN A 34 -11.30 -11.51 -27.49
C ASN A 34 -9.94 -10.86 -27.14
N LYS A 35 -9.83 -10.25 -25.95
CA LYS A 35 -8.65 -9.50 -25.47
C LYS A 35 -8.32 -8.24 -26.26
N THR A 36 -9.23 -7.75 -27.11
CA THR A 36 -9.08 -6.45 -27.76
C THR A 36 -9.27 -5.35 -26.72
N GLN A 37 -8.31 -4.45 -26.62
CA GLN A 37 -8.44 -3.28 -25.77
C GLN A 37 -9.44 -2.31 -26.41
N ILE A 38 -10.42 -1.86 -25.62
CA ILE A 38 -11.45 -0.92 -26.08
C ILE A 38 -11.30 0.46 -25.47
N GLY A 39 -10.56 0.56 -24.37
CA GLY A 39 -10.53 1.78 -23.57
C GLY A 39 -9.75 1.63 -22.28
N LYS A 40 -9.98 2.57 -21.38
CA LYS A 40 -9.43 2.58 -20.03
C LYS A 40 -10.46 3.10 -19.04
N VAL A 41 -10.35 2.69 -17.77
CA VAL A 41 -11.20 3.20 -16.69
C VAL A 41 -10.91 4.68 -16.45
N ASP A 42 -11.94 5.53 -16.42
CA ASP A 42 -11.79 6.96 -16.10
C ASP A 42 -12.34 7.27 -14.70
N GLU A 43 -13.61 6.97 -14.46
CA GLU A 43 -14.28 7.26 -13.19
C GLU A 43 -14.77 5.98 -12.48
N ILE A 44 -14.76 5.99 -11.15
CA ILE A 44 -15.32 4.93 -10.30
C ILE A 44 -16.29 5.59 -9.34
N LEU A 45 -17.54 5.16 -9.36
CA LEU A 45 -18.66 5.78 -8.66
C LEU A 45 -19.63 4.73 -8.11
N GLY A 46 -20.69 5.20 -7.45
CA GLY A 46 -21.71 4.35 -6.83
C GLY A 46 -21.36 3.90 -5.40
N PRO A 47 -22.32 3.28 -4.72
CA PRO A 47 -22.13 2.78 -3.36
C PRO A 47 -21.26 1.51 -3.34
N LEU A 48 -20.69 1.17 -2.18
CA LEU A 48 -19.74 0.04 -2.04
C LEU A 48 -20.33 -1.34 -2.40
N ASN A 49 -21.65 -1.50 -2.27
CA ASN A 49 -22.38 -2.69 -2.69
C ASN A 49 -22.48 -2.79 -4.22
N GLU A 50 -22.71 -1.65 -4.88
CA GLU A 50 -22.97 -1.53 -6.32
C GLU A 50 -22.06 -0.46 -6.94
N VAL A 51 -20.83 -0.88 -7.23
CA VAL A 51 -19.83 0.00 -7.86
C VAL A 51 -20.12 0.09 -9.35
N PHE A 52 -20.15 1.31 -9.87
CA PHE A 52 -20.18 1.63 -11.29
C PHE A 52 -18.83 2.23 -11.69
N PHE A 53 -18.47 2.11 -12.95
CA PHE A 53 -17.28 2.75 -13.48
C PHE A 53 -17.50 3.17 -14.93
N THR A 54 -16.86 4.27 -15.32
CA THR A 54 -16.85 4.72 -16.71
C THR A 54 -15.60 4.21 -17.42
N VAL A 55 -15.74 3.94 -18.72
CA VAL A 55 -14.64 3.56 -19.59
C VAL A 55 -14.53 4.61 -20.68
N LYS A 56 -13.39 5.31 -20.68
CA LYS A 56 -12.98 6.17 -21.79
C LYS A 56 -12.56 5.27 -22.95
N LEU A 57 -13.34 5.32 -24.04
CA LEU A 57 -13.08 4.54 -25.24
C LEU A 57 -11.87 5.07 -26.01
N GLN A 58 -11.21 4.18 -26.74
CA GLN A 58 -10.17 4.55 -27.71
C GLN A 58 -10.80 4.99 -29.03
N ASP A 59 -10.03 5.76 -29.81
CA ASP A 59 -10.45 6.23 -31.13
C ASP A 59 -10.81 5.04 -32.03
N GLY A 60 -11.97 5.15 -32.69
CA GLY A 60 -12.49 4.11 -33.60
C GLY A 60 -13.39 3.06 -32.94
N VAL A 61 -13.61 3.12 -31.62
CA VAL A 61 -14.59 2.26 -30.92
C VAL A 61 -15.81 3.09 -30.53
N PRO A 62 -16.95 3.00 -31.26
CA PRO A 62 -18.13 3.78 -30.93
C PRO A 62 -18.86 3.19 -29.71
N ALA A 63 -19.24 4.04 -28.75
CA ALA A 63 -19.96 3.58 -27.56
C ALA A 63 -21.31 2.91 -27.87
N THR A 64 -21.90 3.24 -29.02
CA THR A 64 -23.18 2.69 -29.49
C THR A 64 -23.09 1.27 -30.03
N SER A 65 -21.90 0.70 -30.24
CA SER A 65 -21.77 -0.70 -30.67
C SER A 65 -22.01 -1.71 -29.57
N PHE A 66 -22.01 -1.27 -28.30
CA PHE A 66 -22.18 -2.13 -27.14
C PHE A 66 -23.67 -2.27 -26.80
N LYS A 67 -24.06 -3.48 -26.41
CA LYS A 67 -25.41 -3.81 -25.96
C LYS A 67 -25.43 -3.97 -24.46
N ALA A 68 -26.56 -3.61 -23.85
CA ALA A 68 -26.77 -3.81 -22.40
C ALA A 68 -26.41 -5.25 -22.01
N ASN A 69 -25.64 -5.39 -20.92
CA ASN A 69 -25.07 -6.62 -20.40
C ASN A 69 -23.85 -7.20 -21.14
N ASP A 70 -23.31 -6.51 -22.15
CA ASP A 70 -22.03 -6.90 -22.74
C ASP A 70 -20.94 -6.90 -21.66
N LYS A 71 -20.15 -7.98 -21.63
CA LYS A 71 -19.13 -8.18 -20.61
C LYS A 71 -17.85 -7.47 -20.99
N VAL A 72 -17.32 -6.71 -20.03
CA VAL A 72 -16.01 -6.08 -20.12
C VAL A 72 -15.04 -6.72 -19.12
N TYR A 73 -13.77 -6.78 -19.53
CA TYR A 73 -12.71 -7.49 -18.83
C TYR A 73 -11.57 -6.54 -18.48
N ILE A 74 -10.85 -6.87 -17.41
CA ILE A 74 -9.65 -6.16 -16.95
C ILE A 74 -8.63 -7.21 -16.57
N ALA A 75 -7.35 -6.83 -16.61
CA ALA A 75 -6.29 -7.69 -16.14
C ALA A 75 -6.38 -7.88 -14.61
N PRO A 76 -6.20 -9.11 -14.08
CA PRO A 76 -6.43 -9.41 -12.66
C PRO A 76 -5.47 -8.69 -11.70
N ASP A 77 -4.31 -8.25 -12.19
CA ASP A 77 -3.32 -7.42 -11.49
C ASP A 77 -3.75 -5.95 -11.37
N LYS A 78 -4.70 -5.51 -12.20
CA LYS A 78 -5.28 -4.16 -12.22
C LYS A 78 -6.55 -4.06 -11.37
N LEU A 79 -6.59 -4.84 -10.30
CA LEU A 79 -7.70 -4.88 -9.34
C LEU A 79 -7.22 -4.64 -7.91
N LEU A 80 -7.97 -3.82 -7.19
CA LEU A 80 -7.74 -3.40 -5.82
C LEU A 80 -8.66 -4.14 -4.85
N PRO A 81 -8.15 -4.73 -3.76
CA PRO A 81 -8.98 -5.22 -2.68
C PRO A 81 -9.85 -4.11 -2.08
N LEU A 82 -11.11 -4.41 -1.78
CA LEU A 82 -12.07 -3.44 -1.22
C LEU A 82 -11.61 -2.90 0.14
N ASP A 83 -10.90 -3.70 0.93
CA ASP A 83 -10.32 -3.31 2.23
C ASP A 83 -9.34 -2.13 2.14
N ARG A 84 -8.82 -1.82 0.94
CA ARG A 84 -7.99 -0.61 0.74
C ARG A 84 -8.79 0.68 0.87
N PHE A 85 -10.11 0.60 0.69
CA PHE A 85 -11.02 1.74 0.71
C PHE A 85 -11.89 1.78 1.97
N LEU A 86 -11.88 0.71 2.78
CA LEU A 86 -12.50 0.72 4.09
C LEU A 86 -11.52 1.28 5.14
N PRO A 87 -12.03 2.01 6.16
CA PRO A 87 -11.21 2.42 7.28
C PRO A 87 -10.61 1.16 7.92
N LYS A 88 -9.28 1.13 8.01
CA LYS A 88 -8.62 0.06 8.74
C LYS A 88 -9.13 0.10 10.18
N PRO A 89 -9.47 -1.06 10.79
CA PRO A 89 -9.73 -1.09 12.22
C PRO A 89 -8.52 -0.44 12.89
N LYS A 90 -8.75 0.53 13.78
CA LYS A 90 -7.69 1.15 14.55
C LYS A 90 -6.91 0.00 15.17
N GLY A 91 -5.68 -0.22 14.69
CA GLY A 91 -4.85 -1.29 15.20
C GLY A 91 -4.88 -1.17 16.72
N ALA A 92 -5.10 -2.28 17.42
CA ALA A 92 -4.79 -2.33 18.83
C ALA A 92 -3.42 -1.66 18.96
N LYS A 93 -3.36 -0.56 19.72
CA LYS A 93 -2.07 0.01 20.09
C LYS A 93 -1.31 -1.20 20.61
N VAL A 94 -0.30 -1.64 19.87
CA VAL A 94 0.72 -2.46 20.49
C VAL A 94 1.28 -1.47 21.50
N GLU A 95 0.78 -1.56 22.72
CA GLU A 95 1.43 -1.01 23.88
C GLU A 95 2.81 -1.64 23.81
N LYS A 96 3.75 -0.93 23.19
CA LYS A 96 5.16 -1.16 23.44
C LYS A 96 5.22 -1.19 24.96
N PRO A 97 5.61 -2.31 25.59
CA PRO A 97 5.65 -2.36 27.03
C PRO A 97 6.57 -1.23 27.50
N LEU A 98 5.99 -0.12 27.95
CA LEU A 98 6.68 0.96 28.61
C LEU A 98 7.06 0.41 29.98
N GLY A 99 8.19 -0.30 30.04
CA GLY A 99 8.58 -0.94 31.29
C GLY A 99 9.78 -1.87 31.25
N ARG A 100 10.71 -1.74 30.30
CA ARG A 100 11.93 -2.58 30.31
C ARG A 100 13.24 -1.87 29.97
N GLN A 101 13.33 -0.57 30.24
CA GLN A 101 14.64 0.05 30.46
C GLN A 101 15.07 -0.29 31.90
N GLY A 102 15.92 -1.31 32.07
CA GLY A 102 16.65 -1.49 33.33
C GLY A 102 16.81 -2.93 33.86
N MET A 103 16.11 -3.93 33.33
CA MET A 103 16.34 -5.32 33.78
C MET A 103 17.23 -6.07 32.80
N VAL A 104 18.54 -5.94 33.02
CA VAL A 104 19.53 -6.89 32.54
C VAL A 104 19.10 -8.28 33.03
N ALA A 105 18.81 -9.19 32.11
CA ALA A 105 18.59 -10.59 32.44
C ALA A 105 19.87 -11.13 33.09
N LYS A 106 19.81 -11.43 34.39
CA LYS A 106 20.86 -12.15 35.10
C LYS A 106 20.90 -13.57 34.55
N ARG A 107 21.64 -13.75 33.45
CA ARG A 107 21.88 -15.06 32.84
C ARG A 107 22.88 -15.79 33.72
N GLY A 108 22.37 -16.73 34.51
CA GLY A 108 23.21 -17.75 35.13
C GLY A 108 23.96 -18.53 34.05
N GLY A 109 25.26 -18.68 34.24
CA GLY A 109 26.16 -19.46 33.39
C GLY A 109 27.53 -19.49 34.05
N GLY A 110 27.88 -20.63 34.63
CA GLY A 110 29.04 -20.79 35.50
C GLY A 110 30.38 -20.88 34.79
N GLY A 111 31.43 -20.83 35.63
CA GLY A 111 32.62 -21.66 35.49
C GLY A 111 33.79 -21.11 34.68
N ARG A 112 34.91 -20.94 35.41
CA ARG A 112 36.31 -21.19 35.01
C ARG A 112 37.04 -20.12 34.16
N GLY A 113 37.84 -19.33 34.88
CA GLY A 113 39.30 -19.31 34.68
C GLY A 113 39.88 -18.39 33.61
N GLY A 114 40.91 -17.63 34.01
CA GLY A 114 41.88 -17.06 33.07
C GLY A 114 42.25 -15.61 33.33
N ALA A 115 43.23 -15.38 34.20
CA ALA A 115 43.93 -14.12 34.32
C ALA A 115 44.69 -13.77 33.02
N ARG A 116 44.59 -12.52 32.56
CA ARG A 116 45.71 -11.74 32.00
C ARG A 116 45.30 -10.29 31.72
N GLY A 117 46.22 -9.38 32.04
CA GLY A 117 46.07 -7.93 32.08
C GLY A 117 45.42 -7.28 30.87
N GLY A 118 44.93 -6.05 30.93
CA GLY A 118 45.49 -4.92 31.66
C GLY A 118 45.55 -3.79 30.66
N PHE A 119 44.65 -2.82 30.77
CA PHE A 119 44.87 -1.47 30.24
C PHE A 119 43.98 -0.51 31.03
N GLY A 120 44.59 0.06 32.07
CA GLY A 120 44.01 1.12 32.88
C GLY A 120 43.70 2.35 32.02
N GLY A 121 42.60 3.00 32.38
CA GLY A 121 42.05 4.13 31.66
C GLY A 121 43.00 5.32 31.56
N ARG A 122 42.86 6.06 30.47
CA ARG A 122 43.40 7.41 30.33
C ARG A 122 42.24 8.40 30.29
N GLY A 123 41.57 8.53 31.44
CA GLY A 123 40.72 9.68 31.74
C GLY A 123 41.62 10.87 32.09
N GLY A 124 41.90 11.73 31.11
CA GLY A 124 42.52 13.03 31.34
C GLY A 124 41.48 14.00 31.87
N ALA A 125 41.53 14.27 33.17
CA ALA A 125 40.67 15.22 33.85
C ALA A 125 40.94 16.65 33.36
N ARG A 126 39.85 17.40 33.15
CA ARG A 126 39.83 18.85 33.02
C ARG A 126 40.47 19.49 34.24
N GLY A 127 41.40 20.44 34.03
CA GLY A 127 41.82 21.31 35.12
C GLY A 127 43.03 22.19 34.82
N GLY A 128 42.77 23.45 34.48
CA GLY A 128 43.55 24.57 35.00
C GLY A 128 44.60 25.18 34.09
N GLY A 129 44.57 26.51 34.00
CA GLY A 129 45.79 27.31 33.87
C GLY A 129 46.02 27.97 32.52
N PHE A 130 45.31 29.05 32.25
CA PHE A 130 45.78 30.09 31.33
C PHE A 130 46.95 30.83 32.02
N GLY A 131 48.16 30.83 31.43
CA GLY A 131 49.23 31.70 31.92
C GLY A 131 50.65 31.42 31.38
N GLY A 132 51.23 32.42 30.69
CA GLY A 132 52.68 32.63 30.53
C GLY A 132 53.31 32.00 29.28
N ARG A 133 53.67 32.71 28.20
CA ARG A 133 54.70 33.75 27.99
C ARG A 133 56.11 33.18 27.75
N GLY A 134 56.54 33.24 26.47
CA GLY A 134 57.88 33.63 26.03
C GLY A 134 59.00 32.58 26.02
N GLY A 135 59.74 32.53 24.90
CA GLY A 135 61.02 31.82 24.76
C GLY A 135 61.13 31.10 23.44
#